data_AF-A0A290HRL0-F1
#
_entry.id   AF-A0A290HRL0-F1
#
_cell.length_a   1.000
_cell.length_b   1.000
_cell.length_c   1.000
_cell.angle_alpha   90.00
_cell.angle_beta   90.00
_cell.angle_gamma   90.00
#
_symmetry.space_group_name_H-M   'P 1'
#
loop_
_entity.id
_entity.type
_entity.pdbx_description
1 polymer ?
#
loop_
_entity_poly.entity_id
_entity_poly.type
_entity_poly.pdbx_seq_one_letter_code
_entity_poly.pdbx_strand_id
1 'polypeptide(L)'
;MVKKIVILMIIASFIWAKTGVYEKNCIPCHEDMAIKIDKFFYRYLLKYSSEMEVKHAMSKYLKNPKAENSILVDGLINRFGVKKKTTLSDEQLQEALDTYWNQYKIFDKLK
;
A
#
# COMPACT_ATOMS: atom_id res chain seq x y z
N MET A 1 17.24 -11.76 -37.97
CA MET A 1 17.81 -11.28 -36.69
C MET A 1 16.88 -10.29 -35.98
N VAL A 2 16.30 -9.31 -36.69
CA VAL A 2 15.32 -8.34 -36.15
C VAL A 2 14.13 -9.00 -35.42
N LYS A 3 13.50 -10.04 -35.99
CA LYS A 3 12.41 -10.78 -35.33
C LYS A 3 12.79 -11.34 -33.95
N LYS A 4 14.03 -11.82 -33.76
CA LYS A 4 14.49 -12.36 -32.47
C LYS A 4 14.69 -11.24 -31.44
N ILE A 5 15.16 -10.08 -31.87
CA ILE A 5 15.34 -8.89 -31.01
C ILE A 5 13.98 -8.35 -30.55
N VAL A 6 13.00 -8.28 -31.45
CA VAL A 6 11.64 -7.83 -31.11
C VAL A 6 10.98 -8.77 -30.10
N ILE A 7 11.11 -10.10 -30.28
CA ILE A 7 10.57 -11.09 -29.33
C ILE A 7 11.26 -10.95 -27.96
N LEU A 8 12.58 -10.74 -27.92
CA LEU A 8 13.32 -10.54 -26.68
C LEU A 8 12.88 -9.26 -25.94
N MET A 9 12.65 -8.17 -26.67
CA MET A 9 12.13 -6.91 -26.11
C MET A 9 10.72 -7.07 -25.53
N ILE A 10 9.85 -7.83 -26.18
CA ILE A 10 8.49 -8.10 -25.69
C ILE A 10 8.53 -8.92 -24.40
N ILE A 11 9.40 -9.94 -24.30
CA ILE A 11 9.54 -10.74 -23.08
C ILE A 11 10.10 -9.89 -21.92
N ALA A 12 11.03 -9.00 -22.22
CA ALA A 12 11.64 -8.13 -21.20
C ALA A 12 10.62 -7.15 -20.57
N SER A 13 9.60 -6.69 -21.32
CA SER A 13 8.60 -5.77 -20.78
C SER A 13 7.66 -6.41 -19.75
N PHE A 14 7.40 -7.72 -19.85
CA PHE A 14 6.58 -8.45 -18.88
C PHE A 14 7.25 -8.58 -17.50
N ILE A 15 8.58 -8.53 -17.42
CA ILE A 15 9.33 -8.62 -16.15
C ILE A 15 9.09 -7.37 -15.28
N TRP A 16 8.76 -6.24 -15.90
CA TRP A 16 8.55 -4.96 -15.21
C TRP A 16 7.09 -4.72 -14.83
N ALA A 17 6.19 -5.65 -15.15
CA ALA A 17 4.80 -5.53 -14.77
C ALA A 17 4.66 -5.61 -13.25
N LYS A 18 4.08 -4.57 -12.66
CA LYS A 18 3.60 -4.54 -11.27
C LYS A 18 2.41 -5.50 -11.14
N THR A 19 2.64 -6.74 -10.69
CA THR A 19 1.64 -7.83 -10.77
C THR A 19 0.88 -8.14 -9.48
N GLY A 20 1.39 -7.76 -8.31
CA GLY A 20 0.80 -8.10 -7.02
C GLY A 20 -0.46 -7.30 -6.68
N VAL A 21 -1.23 -7.78 -5.70
CA VAL A 21 -2.46 -7.09 -5.25
C VAL A 21 -2.13 -5.70 -4.73
N TYR A 22 -1.02 -5.54 -4.00
CA TYR A 22 -0.55 -4.25 -3.50
C TYR A 22 -0.24 -3.26 -4.64
N GLU A 23 0.57 -3.66 -5.63
CA GLU A 23 0.98 -2.75 -6.69
C GLU A 23 -0.19 -2.37 -7.60
N LYS A 24 -1.17 -3.27 -7.79
CA LYS A 24 -2.35 -3.00 -8.61
C LYS A 24 -3.39 -2.11 -7.92
N ASN A 25 -3.53 -2.22 -6.60
CA ASN A 25 -4.65 -1.60 -5.89
C ASN A 25 -4.25 -0.45 -4.95
N CYS A 26 -2.99 -0.37 -4.53
CA CYS A 26 -2.52 0.66 -3.62
C CYS A 26 -1.70 1.72 -4.37
N ILE A 27 -0.74 1.29 -5.19
CA ILE A 27 0.22 2.20 -5.80
C ILE A 27 -0.36 3.20 -6.82
N PRO A 28 -1.35 2.88 -7.67
CA PRO A 28 -1.80 3.81 -8.72
C PRO A 28 -2.28 5.16 -8.19
N CYS A 29 -2.89 5.18 -7.00
CA CYS A 29 -3.25 6.44 -6.36
C CYS A 29 -2.09 7.06 -5.57
N HIS A 30 -1.21 6.24 -5.01
CA HIS A 30 -0.19 6.67 -4.06
C HIS A 30 1.13 7.13 -4.70
N GLU A 31 1.40 6.78 -5.95
CA GLU A 31 2.60 7.24 -6.65
C GLU A 31 2.56 8.74 -6.96
N ASP A 32 1.37 9.27 -7.31
CA ASP A 32 1.15 10.68 -7.67
C ASP A 32 0.77 11.58 -6.49
N MET A 33 0.55 11.01 -5.31
CA MET A 33 0.22 11.81 -4.13
C MET A 33 1.42 12.59 -3.59
N ALA A 34 1.13 13.80 -3.10
CA ALA A 34 2.10 14.63 -2.39
C ALA A 34 2.64 13.94 -1.12
N ILE A 35 1.81 13.17 -0.44
CA ILE A 35 2.20 12.35 0.71
C ILE A 35 2.42 10.92 0.21
N LYS A 36 3.67 10.47 0.28
CA LYS A 36 4.05 9.12 -0.11
C LYS A 36 3.49 8.07 0.85
N ILE A 37 3.24 6.88 0.32
CA ILE A 37 2.54 5.81 1.05
C ILE A 37 3.29 5.35 2.30
N ASP A 38 4.63 5.40 2.30
CA ASP A 38 5.47 5.11 3.47
C ASP A 38 5.14 5.99 4.69
N LYS A 39 4.74 7.25 4.49
CA LYS A 39 4.39 8.16 5.59
C LYS A 39 3.16 7.70 6.35
N PHE A 40 2.18 7.09 5.66
CA PHE A 40 1.04 6.48 6.35
C PHE A 40 1.50 5.25 7.14
N PHE A 41 2.36 4.40 6.56
CA PHE A 41 2.93 3.23 7.23
C PHE A 41 3.54 3.61 8.58
N TYR A 42 4.42 4.61 8.60
CA TYR A 42 5.09 5.02 9.83
C TYR A 42 4.12 5.59 10.87
N ARG A 43 3.06 6.29 10.46
CA ARG A 43 2.02 6.74 11.41
C ARG A 43 1.30 5.57 12.06
N TYR A 44 0.96 4.54 11.28
CA TYR A 44 0.36 3.32 11.83
C TYR A 44 1.35 2.59 12.75
N LEU A 45 2.60 2.42 12.32
CA LEU A 45 3.63 1.76 13.12
C LEU A 45 3.87 2.47 14.45
N LEU A 46 3.93 3.81 14.46
CA LEU A 46 4.08 4.60 15.68
C LEU A 46 2.88 4.47 16.62
N LYS A 47 1.66 4.32 16.09
CA LYS A 47 0.44 4.22 16.90
C LYS A 47 0.19 2.81 17.46
N TYR A 48 0.52 1.77 16.71
CA TYR A 48 0.11 0.39 17.01
C TYR A 48 1.28 -0.56 17.31
N SER A 49 2.52 -0.14 17.05
CA SER A 49 3.79 -0.75 17.50
C SER A 49 4.12 -2.18 17.08
N SER A 50 3.15 -2.99 16.62
CA SER A 50 3.37 -4.37 16.18
C SER A 50 2.78 -4.63 14.79
N GLU A 51 3.31 -5.64 14.10
CA GLU A 51 2.81 -6.07 12.79
C GLU A 51 1.31 -6.42 12.83
N MET A 52 0.93 -7.21 13.83
CA MET A 52 -0.44 -7.68 14.00
C MET A 52 -1.40 -6.50 14.16
N GLU A 53 -1.10 -5.58 15.08
CA GLU A 53 -1.97 -4.43 15.38
C GLU A 53 -2.00 -3.42 14.23
N VAL A 54 -0.87 -3.21 13.54
CA VAL A 54 -0.82 -2.37 12.34
C VAL A 54 -1.73 -2.93 11.24
N LYS A 55 -1.59 -4.21 10.92
CA LYS A 55 -2.40 -4.87 9.88
C LYS A 55 -3.87 -4.91 10.28
N HIS A 56 -4.18 -5.19 11.55
CA HIS A 56 -5.54 -5.18 12.07
C HIS A 56 -6.19 -3.80 11.93
N ALA A 57 -5.51 -2.74 12.39
CA ALA A 57 -6.01 -1.37 12.32
C ALA A 57 -6.20 -0.89 10.88
N MET A 58 -5.23 -1.17 9.98
CA MET A 58 -5.33 -0.84 8.57
C MET A 58 -6.50 -1.58 7.91
N SER A 59 -6.65 -2.89 8.17
CA SER A 59 -7.74 -3.71 7.62
C SER A 59 -9.11 -3.16 8.06
N LYS A 60 -9.28 -2.88 9.36
CA LYS A 60 -10.50 -2.29 9.91
C LYS A 60 -10.84 -0.94 9.27
N TYR A 61 -9.84 -0.06 9.13
CA TYR A 61 -10.01 1.24 8.47
C TYR A 61 -10.38 1.09 7.00
N LEU A 62 -9.67 0.24 6.23
CA LEU A 62 -9.91 0.08 4.80
C LEU A 62 -11.28 -0.55 4.50
N LYS A 63 -11.79 -1.43 5.37
CA LYS A 63 -13.14 -2.02 5.26
C LYS A 63 -14.27 -1.06 5.64
N ASN A 64 -14.03 -0.10 6.54
CA ASN A 64 -15.02 0.88 6.96
C ASN A 64 -14.37 2.23 7.31
N PRO A 65 -13.92 2.99 6.30
CA PRO A 65 -13.16 4.20 6.53
C PRO A 65 -14.07 5.34 6.98
N LYS A 66 -13.73 5.94 8.11
CA LYS A 66 -14.39 7.11 8.69
C LYS A 66 -13.35 8.12 9.16
N ALA A 67 -13.76 9.36 9.42
CA ALA A 67 -12.85 10.35 9.99
C ALA A 67 -12.36 9.91 11.39
N GLU A 68 -13.29 9.44 12.24
CA GLU A 68 -13.04 9.03 13.63
C GLU A 68 -12.05 7.87 13.80
N ASN A 69 -11.92 7.00 12.79
CA ASN A 69 -11.01 5.84 12.83
C ASN A 69 -9.80 5.98 11.90
N SER A 70 -9.59 7.17 11.34
CA SER A 70 -8.46 7.49 10.48
C SER A 70 -7.15 7.61 11.27
N ILE A 71 -6.03 7.35 10.61
CA ILE A 71 -4.69 7.67 11.13
C ILE A 71 -4.31 9.14 10.92
N LEU A 72 -5.12 9.86 10.12
CA LEU A 72 -4.91 11.26 9.82
C LEU A 72 -5.54 12.14 10.88
N VAL A 73 -4.90 13.26 11.18
CA VAL A 73 -5.47 14.33 12.00
C VAL A 73 -6.50 15.12 11.19
N ASP A 74 -7.43 15.79 11.87
CA ASP A 74 -8.56 16.50 11.26
C ASP A 74 -8.15 17.46 10.13
N GLY A 75 -7.06 18.22 10.30
CA GLY A 75 -6.57 19.12 9.25
C GLY A 75 -6.19 18.40 7.95
N LEU A 76 -5.65 17.18 8.03
CA LEU A 76 -5.35 16.36 6.85
C LEU A 76 -6.61 15.70 6.29
N ILE A 77 -7.56 15.29 7.13
CA ILE A 77 -8.85 14.77 6.68
C ILE A 77 -9.63 15.85 5.91
N ASN A 78 -9.64 17.08 6.40
CA ASN A 78 -10.30 18.20 5.72
C ASN A 78 -9.68 18.51 4.35
N ARG A 79 -8.37 18.28 4.20
CA ARG A 79 -7.65 18.53 2.94
C ARG A 79 -7.77 17.39 1.93
N PHE A 80 -7.67 16.14 2.38
CA PHE A 80 -7.58 14.96 1.51
C PHE A 80 -8.84 14.10 1.49
N GLY A 81 -9.78 14.38 2.39
CA GLY A 81 -10.97 13.58 2.61
C GLY A 81 -10.69 12.27 3.34
N VAL A 82 -11.76 11.49 3.49
CA VAL A 82 -11.71 10.11 3.99
C VAL A 82 -11.62 9.17 2.79
N LYS A 83 -10.80 8.12 2.90
CA LYS A 83 -10.64 7.12 1.84
C LYS A 83 -11.97 6.41 1.55
N LYS A 84 -12.20 6.02 0.30
CA LYS A 84 -13.31 5.14 -0.08
C LYS A 84 -13.08 3.72 0.46
N LYS A 85 -14.16 3.05 0.86
CA LYS A 85 -14.16 1.63 1.29
C LYS A 85 -13.46 0.74 0.25
N THR A 86 -12.66 -0.20 0.73
CA THR A 86 -11.98 -1.19 -0.13
C THR A 86 -12.98 -2.12 -0.81
N THR A 87 -12.63 -2.54 -2.03
CA THR A 87 -13.35 -3.55 -2.81
C THR A 87 -12.63 -4.89 -2.82
N LEU A 88 -11.47 -4.99 -2.17
CA LEU A 88 -10.70 -6.23 -2.07
C LEU A 88 -11.41 -7.25 -1.17
N SER A 89 -11.25 -8.53 -1.49
CA SER A 89 -11.59 -9.61 -0.56
C SER A 89 -10.69 -9.56 0.68
N ASP A 90 -11.05 -10.32 1.71
CA ASP A 90 -10.27 -10.36 2.94
C ASP A 90 -8.86 -10.94 2.70
N GLU A 91 -8.75 -11.96 1.85
CA GLU A 91 -7.48 -12.58 1.46
C GLU A 91 -6.60 -11.59 0.67
N GLN A 92 -7.20 -10.91 -0.31
CA GLN A 92 -6.50 -9.90 -1.12
C GLN A 92 -6.02 -8.72 -0.27
N LEU A 93 -6.85 -8.28 0.67
CA LEU A 93 -6.50 -7.21 1.58
C LEU A 93 -5.34 -7.64 2.49
N GLN A 94 -5.37 -8.87 3.02
CA GLN A 94 -4.28 -9.40 3.82
C GLN A 94 -2.98 -9.49 3.03
N GLU A 95 -3.01 -10.03 1.81
CA GLU A 95 -1.85 -10.11 0.91
C GLU A 95 -1.23 -8.72 0.63
N ALA A 96 -2.09 -7.72 0.37
CA ALA A 96 -1.64 -6.35 0.13
C ALA A 96 -0.97 -5.74 1.37
N LEU A 97 -1.52 -5.97 2.56
CA LEU A 97 -0.95 -5.50 3.83
C LEU A 97 0.33 -6.23 4.21
N ASP A 98 0.46 -7.52 3.86
CA ASP A 98 1.69 -8.29 4.04
C ASP A 98 2.81 -7.75 3.16
N THR A 99 2.52 -7.49 1.89
CA THR A 99 3.46 -6.87 0.94
C THR A 99 3.89 -5.49 1.44
N TYR A 100 2.93 -4.67 1.85
CA TYR A 100 3.17 -3.32 2.35
C TYR A 100 4.04 -3.33 3.62
N TRP A 101 3.78 -4.24 4.56
CA TRP A 101 4.60 -4.41 5.77
C TRP A 101 6.04 -4.79 5.42
N ASN A 102 6.23 -5.80 4.57
CA ASN A 102 7.55 -6.29 4.21
C ASN A 102 8.40 -5.22 3.51
N GLN A 103 7.77 -4.35 2.71
CA GLN A 103 8.46 -3.27 2.02
C GLN A 103 8.98 -2.18 2.97
N TYR A 104 8.20 -1.82 4.00
CA TYR A 104 8.47 -0.64 4.83
C TYR A 104 8.90 -0.92 6.27
N LYS A 105 8.80 -2.16 6.76
CA LYS A 105 9.31 -2.51 8.10
C LYS A 105 10.76 -2.06 8.28
N ILE A 106 11.04 -1.56 9.48
CA ILE A 106 12.32 -0.96 9.85
C ILE A 106 13.19 -1.90 10.69
N PHE A 107 12.62 -2.98 11.23
CA PHE A 107 13.33 -3.89 12.14
C PHE A 107 14.58 -4.51 11.50
N ASP A 108 14.54 -4.83 10.21
CA ASP A 108 15.70 -5.35 9.47
C ASP A 108 16.68 -4.26 9.01
N LYS A 109 16.36 -2.99 9.28
CA LYS A 109 17.12 -1.80 8.83
C LYS A 109 17.82 -1.08 9.99
N LEU A 110 17.47 -1.39 11.24
CA LEU A 110 18.14 -0.89 12.43
C LEU A 110 19.30 -1.82 12.76
N LYS A 111 20.54 -1.34 12.57
CA LYS A 111 21.78 -2.01 12.98
C LYS A 111 22.28 -1.41 14.29
#